data_AF-A0A0F9IYS9-F1
#
_entry.id   AF-A0A0F9IYS9-F1
#
_cell.length_a   1.000
_cell.length_b   1.000
_cell.length_c   1.000
_cell.angle_alpha   90.00
_cell.angle_beta   90.00
_cell.angle_gamma   90.00
#
_symmetry.space_group_name_H-M   'P 1'
#
loop_
_entity.id
_entity.type
_entity.pdbx_description
1 polymer ?
#
loop_
_entity_poly.entity_id
_entity_poly.type
_entity_poly.pdbx_seq_one_letter_code
_entity_poly.pdbx_strand_id
1 'polypeptide(L)'
;MPLITGPSLDALAKELTAWYIETREFLIQALEEGYPYGSIPLTPREQVERFMSMTQEDWSGLVAKLVDRHRGKPDAEALARKDLEDFT
;
A
#
# COMPACT_ATOMS: atom_id res chain seq x y z
N MET A 1 -12.49 37.01 -3.64
CA MET A 1 -12.18 35.57 -3.70
C MET A 1 -11.02 35.38 -4.67
N PRO A 2 -9.99 34.59 -4.33
CA PRO A 2 -8.95 34.28 -5.30
C PRO A 2 -9.59 33.50 -6.46
N LEU A 3 -9.32 33.94 -7.69
CA LEU A 3 -9.71 33.20 -8.89
C LEU A 3 -8.75 32.02 -9.03
N ILE A 4 -9.21 30.83 -8.67
CA ILE A 4 -8.46 29.62 -8.93
C ILE A 4 -8.60 29.31 -10.43
N THR A 5 -7.48 29.39 -11.13
CA THR A 5 -7.36 29.09 -12.56
C THR A 5 -6.92 27.63 -12.76
N GLY A 6 -7.10 27.08 -13.96
CA GLY A 6 -6.64 25.73 -14.30
C GLY A 6 -5.19 25.43 -13.86
N PRO A 7 -4.20 26.26 -14.23
CA PRO A 7 -2.81 26.06 -13.80
C PRO A 7 -2.61 26.03 -12.28
N SER A 8 -3.35 26.86 -11.53
CA SER A 8 -3.28 26.85 -10.07
C SER A 8 -3.99 25.65 -9.44
N LEU A 9 -5.02 25.09 -10.08
CA LEU A 9 -5.63 23.81 -9.67
C LEU A 9 -4.66 22.65 -9.90
N ASP A 10 -3.95 22.63 -11.03
CA ASP A 10 -2.99 21.58 -11.34
C ASP A 10 -1.81 21.59 -10.36
N ALA A 11 -1.33 22.78 -9.98
CA ALA A 11 -0.29 22.93 -8.97
C ALA A 11 -0.77 22.41 -7.60
N LEU A 12 -1.96 22.82 -7.17
CA LEU A 12 -2.55 22.36 -5.92
C LEU A 12 -2.79 20.84 -5.93
N ALA A 13 -3.24 20.27 -7.04
CA ALA A 13 -3.44 18.83 -7.17
C ALA A 13 -2.12 18.07 -6.98
N LYS A 14 -1.02 18.54 -7.59
CA LYS A 14 0.31 17.94 -7.41
C LYS A 14 0.77 17.98 -5.95
N GLU A 15 0.63 19.13 -5.30
CA GLU A 15 1.00 19.30 -3.89
C GLU A 15 0.19 18.37 -2.98
N LEU A 16 -1.13 18.29 -3.20
CA LEU A 16 -2.01 17.43 -2.41
C LEU A 16 -1.73 15.94 -2.66
N THR A 17 -1.44 15.55 -3.91
CA THR A 17 -1.06 14.15 -4.22
C THR A 17 0.25 13.78 -3.54
N ALA A 18 1.27 14.64 -3.59
CA ALA A 18 2.54 14.40 -2.92
C ALA A 18 2.34 14.27 -1.39
N TRP A 19 1.65 15.25 -0.79
CA TRP A 19 1.33 15.23 0.63
C TRP A 19 0.57 13.97 1.05
N TYR A 20 -0.41 13.52 0.27
CA TYR A 20 -1.19 12.32 0.55
C TYR A 20 -0.30 11.07 0.55
N ILE A 21 0.55 10.91 -0.47
CA ILE A 21 1.45 9.76 -0.60
C ILE A 21 2.42 9.72 0.58
N GLU A 22 3.10 10.84 0.86
CA GLU A 22 4.08 10.94 1.94
C GLU A 22 3.46 10.68 3.32
N THR A 23 2.31 11.30 3.59
CA THR A 23 1.59 11.14 4.87
C THR A 23 1.16 9.69 5.05
N ARG A 24 0.64 9.05 3.99
CA ARG A 24 0.18 7.66 4.08
C ARG A 24 1.34 6.70 4.31
N GLU A 25 2.47 6.88 3.65
CA GLU A 25 3.67 6.07 3.88
C GLU A 25 4.19 6.22 5.30
N PHE A 26 4.29 7.45 5.80
CA PHE A 26 4.67 7.72 7.19
C PHE A 26 3.76 7.01 8.19
N LEU A 27 2.43 7.10 8.00
CA LEU A 27 1.46 6.44 8.88
C LEU A 27 1.53 4.92 8.80
N ILE A 28 1.72 4.35 7.60
CA ILE A 28 1.91 2.91 7.43
C ILE A 28 3.12 2.45 8.23
N GLN A 29 4.28 3.08 8.05
CA GLN A 29 5.51 2.72 8.77
C GLN A 29 5.34 2.87 10.29
N ALA A 30 4.65 3.91 10.76
CA ALA A 30 4.38 4.12 12.18
C ALA A 30 3.47 3.04 12.79
N LEU A 31 2.59 2.43 11.99
CA LEU A 31 1.68 1.36 12.40
C LEU A 31 2.26 -0.04 12.18
N GLU A 32 3.42 -0.16 11.53
CA GLU A 32 4.12 -1.42 11.34
C GLU A 32 4.93 -1.81 12.57
N GLU A 33 4.28 -2.52 13.50
CA GLU A 33 4.90 -3.04 14.70
C GLU A 33 5.43 -4.46 14.48
N GLY A 34 6.47 -4.60 13.64
CA GLY A 34 7.10 -5.90 13.35
C GLY A 34 6.25 -6.84 12.48
N TYR A 35 5.12 -6.36 11.95
CA TYR A 35 4.27 -7.07 11.02
C TYR A 35 3.71 -6.11 9.96
N PRO A 36 3.50 -6.56 8.69
CA PRO A 36 3.03 -5.67 7.63
C PRO A 36 1.69 -5.00 7.94
N TYR A 37 1.60 -3.71 7.65
CA TYR A 37 0.38 -2.92 7.87
C TYR A 37 -0.85 -3.56 7.21
N GLY A 38 -1.98 -3.59 7.93
CA GLY A 38 -3.23 -4.18 7.44
C GLY A 38 -3.26 -5.71 7.42
N SER A 39 -2.20 -6.36 7.89
CA SER A 39 -2.13 -7.81 8.06
C SER A 39 -2.44 -8.22 9.49
N ILE A 40 -2.93 -9.44 9.67
CA ILE A 40 -3.22 -10.02 11.00
C ILE A 40 -1.95 -10.76 11.46
N PRO A 41 -1.40 -10.46 12.64
CA PRO A 41 -0.28 -11.21 13.20
C PRO A 41 -0.64 -12.70 13.32
N LEU A 42 0.16 -13.55 12.69
CA LEU A 42 0.00 -14.99 12.73
C LEU A 42 1.27 -15.64 13.28
N THR A 43 1.12 -16.68 14.08
CA THR A 43 2.23 -17.54 14.46
C THR A 43 2.81 -18.23 13.23
N PRO A 44 4.08 -18.70 13.27
CA PRO A 44 4.68 -19.41 12.13
C PRO A 44 3.85 -20.61 11.65
N ARG A 45 3.19 -21.32 12.57
CA ARG A 45 2.30 -22.44 12.23
C ARG A 45 1.06 -21.97 11.47
N GLU A 46 0.39 -20.92 11.96
CA GLU A 46 -0.79 -20.36 11.30
C GLU A 46 -0.46 -19.77 9.93
N GLN A 47 0.74 -19.20 9.75
CA GLN A 47 1.21 -18.71 8.45
C GLN A 47 1.31 -19.86 7.45
N VAL A 48 1.91 -20.99 7.85
CA VAL A 48 2.01 -22.19 7.00
C VAL A 48 0.64 -22.77 6.72
N GLU A 49 -0.21 -22.94 7.73
CA GLU A 49 -1.57 -23.48 7.55
C GLU A 49 -2.39 -22.61 6.59
N ARG A 50 -2.34 -21.28 6.75
CA ARG A 50 -3.02 -20.33 5.87
C ARG A 50 -2.48 -20.35 4.45
N PHE A 51 -1.17 -20.52 4.28
CA PHE A 51 -0.56 -20.67 2.96
C PHE A 51 -1.02 -21.96 2.28
N MET A 52 -1.01 -23.08 3.00
CA MET A 52 -1.40 -24.39 2.47
C MET A 52 -2.89 -24.50 2.16
N SER A 53 -3.74 -23.73 2.86
CA SER A 53 -5.20 -23.70 2.62
C SER A 53 -5.64 -22.59 1.67
N MET A 54 -4.71 -21.83 1.09
CA MET A 54 -5.03 -20.63 0.32
C MET A 54 -5.71 -21.00 -1.00
N THR A 55 -6.88 -20.42 -1.24
CA THR A 55 -7.55 -20.52 -2.54
C THR A 55 -7.01 -19.47 -3.52
N GLN A 56 -7.35 -19.59 -4.80
CA GLN A 56 -7.02 -18.57 -5.79
C GLN A 56 -7.67 -17.21 -5.48
N GLU A 57 -8.85 -17.22 -4.85
CA GLU A 57 -9.54 -16.01 -4.40
C GLU A 57 -8.78 -15.34 -3.25
N ASP A 58 -8.35 -16.13 -2.26
CA ASP A 58 -7.53 -15.63 -1.14
C ASP A 58 -6.21 -15.02 -1.63
N TRP A 59 -5.56 -15.68 -2.60
CA TRP A 59 -4.34 -15.17 -3.22
C TRP A 59 -4.58 -13.82 -3.90
N SER A 60 -5.66 -13.73 -4.70
CA SER A 60 -6.03 -12.48 -5.38
C SER A 60 -6.33 -11.36 -4.37
N GLY A 61 -6.99 -11.69 -3.26
CA GLY A 61 -7.24 -10.76 -2.15
C GLY A 61 -5.96 -10.31 -1.44
N LEU A 62 -4.98 -11.20 -1.25
CA LEU A 62 -3.67 -10.86 -0.70
C LEU A 62 -2.92 -9.90 -1.61
N VAL A 63 -2.85 -10.21 -2.91
CA VAL A 63 -2.20 -9.34 -3.91
C VAL A 63 -2.86 -7.97 -3.95
N ALA A 64 -4.20 -7.89 -3.92
CA ALA A 64 -4.91 -6.63 -3.89
C ALA A 64 -4.56 -5.77 -2.67
N LYS A 65 -4.37 -6.39 -1.48
CA LYS A 65 -3.91 -5.67 -0.28
C LYS A 65 -2.49 -5.13 -0.42
N LEU A 66 -1.58 -5.92 -1.01
CA LEU A 66 -0.21 -5.49 -1.26
C LEU A 66 -0.17 -4.29 -2.23
N VAL A 67 -1.01 -4.29 -3.26
CA VAL A 67 -1.14 -3.15 -4.18
C VAL A 67 -1.79 -1.95 -3.49
N ASP A 68 -2.82 -2.15 -2.66
CA ASP A 68 -3.46 -1.06 -1.91
C ASP A 68 -2.48 -0.36 -0.96
N ARG A 69 -1.45 -1.05 -0.45
CA ARG A 69 -0.34 -0.42 0.28
C ARG A 69 0.31 0.72 -0.52
N HIS A 70 0.31 0.67 -1.85
CA HIS A 70 0.88 1.71 -2.71
C HIS A 70 -0.16 2.61 -3.38
N ARG A 71 -1.40 2.62 -2.85
CA ARG A 71 -2.50 3.42 -3.40
C ARG A 71 -2.12 4.88 -3.62
N GLY A 72 -2.42 5.38 -4.82
CA GLY A 72 -2.15 6.76 -5.23
C GLY A 72 -0.80 6.94 -5.92
N LYS A 73 0.09 5.93 -5.89
CA LYS A 73 1.31 5.92 -6.69
C LYS A 73 1.03 5.43 -8.12
N PRO A 74 1.68 6.00 -9.15
CA PRO A 74 1.45 5.62 -10.54
C PRO A 74 1.89 4.19 -10.87
N ASP A 75 2.77 3.62 -10.05
CA ASP A 75 3.45 2.33 -10.23
C ASP A 75 3.16 1.33 -9.09
N ALA A 76 1.99 1.46 -8.45
CA ALA A 76 1.60 0.70 -7.27
C ALA A 76 1.79 -0.83 -7.39
N GLU A 77 1.46 -1.42 -8.55
CA GLU A 77 1.67 -2.85 -8.80
C GLU A 77 3.15 -3.25 -8.88
N ALA A 78 3.98 -2.40 -9.49
CA ALA A 78 5.41 -2.65 -9.60
C ALA A 78 6.09 -2.54 -8.23
N LEU A 79 5.67 -1.57 -7.41
CA LEU A 79 6.14 -1.41 -6.05
C LEU A 79 5.72 -2.59 -5.16
N ALA A 80 4.48 -3.05 -5.27
CA ALA A 80 4.02 -4.23 -4.55
C ALA A 80 4.82 -5.50 -4.92
N ARG A 81 5.20 -5.64 -6.20
CA ARG A 81 6.07 -6.74 -6.63
C ARG A 81 7.48 -6.61 -6.04
N LYS A 82 8.05 -5.40 -6.06
CA LYS A 82 9.37 -5.15 -5.48
C LYS A 82 9.41 -5.48 -3.98
N ASP A 83 8.37 -5.13 -3.23
CA ASP A 83 8.27 -5.47 -1.80
C ASP A 83 8.33 -6.99 -1.55
N LEU A 84 7.78 -7.79 -2.47
CA LEU A 84 7.84 -9.26 -2.38
C LEU A 84 9.25 -9.80 -2.72
N GLU A 85 9.91 -9.21 -3.71
CA GLU A 85 11.27 -9.57 -4.12
C GLU A 85 12.30 -9.21 -3.04
N ASP A 86 12.17 -8.05 -2.40
CA ASP A 86 13.07 -7.59 -1.34
C ASP A 86 12.93 -8.42 -0.04
N PHE A 87 11.82 -9.18 0.11
CA PHE A 87 11.57 -10.05 1.26
C PHE A 87 12.20 -11.46 1.13
N THR A 88 12.65 -11.85 -0.08
CA THR A 88 13.31 -13.15 -0.37
C THR A 88 14.82 -13.07 -0.32
#